data_AF-A0A0N0JPF2-F1
#
_entry.id   AF-A0A0N0JPF2-F1
#
_cell.length_a   1.000
_cell.length_b   1.000
_cell.length_c   1.000
_cell.angle_alpha   90.00
_cell.angle_beta   90.00
_cell.angle_gamma   90.00
#
_symmetry.space_group_name_H-M   'P 1'
#
loop_
_entity.id
_entity.type
_entity.pdbx_description
1 polymer ?
#
loop_
_entity_poly.entity_id
_entity_poly.type
_entity_poly.pdbx_seq_one_letter_code
_entity_poly.pdbx_strand_id
1 'polypeptide(L)'
;NVSDHYFAIPADNGWCDLSVIIEGPVVSKFTEWFGLLQQWVDNEADGRRRQLRRLRDIVKDWDGVPEGDGAGEGGAVRLLVGGPLVRKGHWAWVFRQDLVKARRLDTVSAYFSPPRSFRRLMRQVARRGNVRMIMAGKSDIDAAISMARLLYKKLLGAGAKIFEFGPCKLHMKLLVVDDASYIGSANLDKRSFRINVELMVRVEDAGLAAKLRELVDHMEASSEPMTRERYAREATWFKRLVWRAAYWASLADYRISKVSAS
;
A
#
# COMPACT_ATOMS: atom_id res chain seq x y z
N ASN A 1 5.71 -14.57 3.38
CA ASN A 1 7.06 -14.87 2.86
C ASN A 1 8.02 -15.00 4.01
N VAL A 2 8.65 -16.17 4.17
CA VAL A 2 9.83 -16.34 5.02
C VAL A 2 10.92 -16.85 4.08
N SER A 3 12.00 -16.08 3.94
CA SER A 3 13.12 -16.39 3.03
C SER A 3 14.37 -15.69 3.54
N ASP A 4 15.52 -16.34 3.38
CA ASP A 4 16.83 -15.81 3.79
C ASP A 4 17.16 -14.46 3.14
N HIS A 5 16.55 -14.15 1.99
CA HIS A 5 16.70 -12.87 1.31
C HIS A 5 16.20 -11.65 2.13
N TYR A 6 15.32 -11.85 3.12
CA TYR A 6 14.89 -10.77 4.03
C TYR A 6 15.94 -10.43 5.08
N PHE A 7 16.91 -11.31 5.31
CA PHE A 7 18.00 -11.11 6.27
C PHE A 7 19.32 -10.74 5.58
N ALA A 8 19.39 -10.86 4.25
CA ALA A 8 20.53 -10.40 3.46
C ALA A 8 20.67 -8.87 3.54
N ILE A 9 21.91 -8.41 3.66
CA ILE A 9 22.22 -6.98 3.69
C ILE A 9 21.99 -6.34 2.31
N PRO A 10 21.85 -5.01 2.21
CA PRO A 10 21.64 -4.34 0.93
C PRO A 10 22.74 -4.64 -0.12
N ALA A 11 23.99 -4.84 0.31
CA ALA A 11 25.11 -5.20 -0.57
C ALA A 11 24.89 -6.52 -1.32
N ASP A 12 24.17 -7.47 -0.71
CA ASP A 12 23.83 -8.77 -1.28
C ASP A 12 22.46 -8.76 -1.98
N ASN A 13 21.94 -7.56 -2.27
CA ASN A 13 20.63 -7.35 -2.89
C ASN A 13 19.46 -7.97 -2.08
N GLY A 14 19.55 -7.89 -0.76
CA GLY A 14 18.47 -8.25 0.17
C GLY A 14 17.22 -7.37 0.04
N TRP A 15 16.24 -7.62 0.91
CA TRP A 15 14.95 -6.94 0.88
C TRP A 15 14.91 -5.85 1.95
N CYS A 16 14.63 -4.60 1.55
CA CYS A 16 14.35 -3.51 2.48
C CYS A 16 12.84 -3.49 2.78
N ASP A 17 12.48 -3.89 4.00
CA ASP A 17 11.10 -3.94 4.47
C ASP A 17 10.98 -3.34 5.88
N LEU A 18 9.75 -3.15 6.35
CA LEU A 18 9.42 -2.70 7.71
C LEU A 18 8.65 -3.81 8.43
N SER A 19 9.18 -4.22 9.58
CA SER A 19 8.46 -5.08 10.53
C SER A 19 8.13 -4.30 11.79
N VAL A 20 7.00 -4.61 12.41
CA VAL A 20 6.56 -4.00 13.67
C VAL A 20 6.16 -5.06 14.66
N ILE A 21 6.50 -4.84 15.93
CA ILE A 21 5.99 -5.59 17.06
C ILE A 21 4.81 -4.80 17.60
N ILE A 22 3.69 -5.48 17.81
CA ILE A 22 2.43 -4.86 18.24
C ILE A 22 2.00 -5.50 19.55
N GLU A 23 1.74 -4.66 20.54
CA GLU A 23 1.24 -5.05 21.84
C GLU A 23 -0.05 -4.27 22.15
N GLY A 24 -0.83 -4.76 23.11
CA GLY A 24 -2.06 -4.11 23.56
C GLY A 24 -3.35 -4.61 22.89
N PRO A 25 -4.48 -3.90 23.09
CA PRO A 25 -5.81 -4.41 22.78
C PRO A 25 -6.02 -4.81 21.30
N VAL A 26 -5.36 -4.12 20.37
CA VAL A 26 -5.49 -4.41 18.92
C VAL A 26 -5.02 -5.83 18.55
N VAL A 27 -4.17 -6.46 19.37
CA VAL A 27 -3.73 -7.86 19.14
C VAL A 27 -4.93 -8.81 19.11
N SER A 28 -5.99 -8.55 19.88
CA SER A 28 -7.22 -9.35 19.83
C SER A 28 -7.86 -9.38 18.44
N LYS A 29 -7.79 -8.27 17.68
CA LYS A 29 -8.29 -8.18 16.31
C LYS A 29 -7.47 -8.99 15.32
N PHE A 30 -6.17 -9.14 15.55
CA PHE A 30 -5.35 -10.07 14.75
C PHE A 30 -5.79 -11.51 14.99
N THR A 31 -5.97 -11.91 16.25
CA THR A 31 -6.43 -13.27 16.60
C THR A 31 -7.82 -13.55 16.01
N GLU A 32 -8.75 -12.60 16.11
CA GLU A 32 -10.07 -12.69 15.48
C GLU A 32 -9.96 -12.88 13.97
N TRP A 33 -9.16 -12.03 13.30
CA TRP A 33 -8.98 -12.11 11.85
C TRP A 33 -8.34 -13.43 11.40
N PHE A 34 -7.28 -13.88 12.06
CA PHE A 34 -6.63 -15.14 11.73
C PHE A 34 -7.52 -16.35 12.01
N GLY A 35 -8.34 -16.31 13.07
CA GLY A 35 -9.35 -17.34 13.33
C GLY A 35 -10.40 -17.41 12.21
N LEU A 36 -10.83 -16.27 11.68
CA LEU A 36 -11.75 -16.20 10.54
C LEU A 36 -11.10 -16.73 9.25
N LEU A 37 -9.82 -16.41 9.01
CA LEU A 37 -9.07 -16.97 7.88
C LEU A 37 -8.88 -18.48 8.01
N GLN A 38 -8.59 -18.99 9.20
CA GLN A 38 -8.45 -20.43 9.44
C GLN A 38 -9.77 -21.16 9.15
N GLN A 39 -10.89 -20.66 9.69
CA GLN A 39 -12.21 -21.21 9.37
C GLN A 39 -12.53 -21.15 7.87
N TRP A 40 -12.04 -20.13 7.16
CA TRP A 40 -12.21 -20.04 5.71
C TRP A 40 -11.41 -21.14 4.99
N VAL A 41 -10.14 -21.35 5.35
CA VAL A 41 -9.27 -22.39 4.78
C VAL A 41 -9.80 -23.79 5.08
N ASP A 42 -10.20 -24.07 6.32
CA ASP A 42 -10.62 -25.40 6.76
C ASP A 42 -11.92 -25.88 6.08
N ASN A 43 -12.74 -24.94 5.59
CA ASN A 43 -14.03 -25.23 4.93
C ASN A 43 -13.93 -25.18 3.39
N GLU A 44 -12.80 -25.56 2.79
CA GLU A 44 -12.61 -25.58 1.33
C GLU A 44 -13.60 -26.48 0.58
N ALA A 45 -14.09 -27.53 1.24
CA ALA A 45 -15.11 -28.43 0.72
C ALA A 45 -16.49 -27.76 0.47
N ASP A 46 -16.79 -26.62 1.11
CA ASP A 46 -18.09 -25.92 0.97
C ASP A 46 -18.27 -25.19 -0.38
N GLY A 47 -17.20 -25.16 -1.18
CA GLY A 47 -17.15 -24.58 -2.51
C GLY A 47 -16.77 -23.08 -2.50
N ARG A 48 -15.83 -22.74 -3.40
CA ARG A 48 -15.18 -21.43 -3.54
C ARG A 48 -16.12 -20.21 -3.54
N ARG A 49 -17.34 -20.33 -4.08
CA ARG A 49 -18.33 -19.23 -4.10
C ARG A 49 -18.92 -18.90 -2.73
N ARG A 50 -19.19 -19.89 -1.88
CA ARG A 50 -19.72 -19.66 -0.52
C ARG A 50 -18.65 -19.03 0.37
N GLN A 51 -17.45 -19.54 0.26
CA GLN A 51 -16.25 -19.02 0.89
C GLN A 51 -15.96 -17.54 0.58
N LEU A 52 -16.02 -17.14 -0.69
CA LEU A 52 -15.84 -15.73 -1.08
C LEU A 52 -16.94 -14.81 -0.54
N ARG A 53 -18.20 -15.27 -0.47
CA ARG A 53 -19.30 -14.50 0.13
C ARG A 53 -19.06 -14.30 1.62
N ARG A 54 -18.65 -15.35 2.35
CA ARG A 54 -18.36 -15.27 3.78
C ARG A 54 -17.23 -14.28 4.07
N LEU A 55 -16.11 -14.35 3.34
CA LEU A 55 -15.02 -13.38 3.46
C LEU A 55 -15.48 -11.95 3.18
N ARG A 56 -16.30 -11.76 2.14
CA ARG A 56 -16.88 -10.46 1.82
C ARG A 56 -17.75 -9.92 2.95
N ASP A 57 -18.60 -10.77 3.54
CA ASP A 57 -19.52 -10.36 4.59
C ASP A 57 -18.77 -10.01 5.89
N ILE A 58 -17.71 -10.75 6.22
CA ILE A 58 -16.78 -10.42 7.33
C ILE A 58 -16.15 -9.04 7.13
N VAL A 59 -15.47 -8.83 6.00
CA VAL A 59 -14.71 -7.59 5.72
C VAL A 59 -15.65 -6.38 5.64
N LYS A 60 -16.89 -6.57 5.21
CA LYS A 60 -17.87 -5.49 5.06
C LYS A 60 -18.21 -4.83 6.39
N ASP A 61 -18.35 -5.63 7.45
CA ASP A 61 -18.79 -5.19 8.76
C ASP A 61 -17.61 -5.04 9.75
N TRP A 62 -16.37 -5.21 9.25
CA TRP A 62 -15.14 -5.04 10.01
C TRP A 62 -14.82 -3.57 10.29
N ASP A 63 -14.89 -3.15 11.55
CA ASP A 63 -14.48 -1.82 12.00
C ASP A 63 -13.00 -1.75 12.42
N GLY A 64 -12.41 -2.89 12.80
CA GLY A 64 -11.02 -3.01 13.20
C GLY A 64 -10.65 -2.35 14.53
N VAL A 65 -11.63 -1.89 15.31
CA VAL A 65 -11.40 -1.19 16.58
C VAL A 65 -11.38 -2.22 17.72
N PRO A 66 -10.32 -2.30 18.55
CA PRO A 66 -10.32 -3.23 19.67
C PRO A 66 -11.34 -2.82 20.75
N GLU A 67 -11.89 -3.82 21.45
CA GLU A 67 -12.75 -3.56 22.60
C GLU A 67 -11.98 -2.84 23.71
N GLY A 68 -12.61 -1.84 24.34
CA GLY A 68 -12.01 -1.08 25.43
C GLY A 68 -11.09 0.08 25.01
N ASP A 69 -10.96 0.39 23.71
CA ASP A 69 -10.34 1.63 23.27
C ASP A 69 -11.26 2.82 23.63
N GLY A 70 -10.97 3.49 24.75
CA GLY A 70 -11.72 4.64 25.26
C GLY A 70 -11.63 5.90 24.39
N ALA A 71 -10.92 5.84 23.26
CA ALA A 71 -10.95 6.88 22.25
C ALA A 71 -12.31 6.84 21.53
N GLY A 72 -13.07 7.94 21.57
CA GLY A 72 -14.36 8.09 20.88
C GLY A 72 -14.30 7.73 19.38
N GLU A 73 -15.46 7.63 18.72
CA GLU A 73 -15.69 7.12 17.35
C GLU A 73 -14.42 6.98 16.47
N GLY A 74 -13.71 5.85 16.61
CA GLY A 74 -12.65 5.49 15.67
C GLY A 74 -11.46 4.73 16.22
N GLY A 75 -11.15 4.80 17.52
CA GLY A 75 -9.97 4.17 18.12
C GLY A 75 -8.63 4.72 17.59
N ALA A 76 -7.64 4.94 18.46
CA ALA A 76 -6.33 5.43 18.03
C ALA A 76 -5.58 4.38 17.19
N VAL A 77 -5.86 3.10 17.40
CA VAL A 77 -5.23 1.98 16.69
C VAL A 77 -6.30 1.06 16.11
N ARG A 78 -6.20 0.74 14.82
CA ARG A 78 -7.16 -0.12 14.12
C ARG A 78 -6.46 -1.16 13.26
N LEU A 79 -6.94 -2.39 13.30
CA LEU A 79 -6.58 -3.40 12.29
C LEU A 79 -7.53 -3.27 11.10
N LEU A 80 -7.05 -2.81 9.96
CA LEU A 80 -7.83 -2.72 8.74
C LEU A 80 -7.53 -3.90 7.83
N VAL A 81 -8.57 -4.41 7.18
CA VAL A 81 -8.49 -5.59 6.32
C VAL A 81 -8.81 -5.25 4.87
N GLY A 82 -8.25 -6.00 3.93
CA GLY A 82 -8.58 -5.98 2.51
C GLY A 82 -9.23 -7.28 2.08
N GLY A 83 -10.00 -7.23 0.99
CA GLY A 83 -10.62 -8.44 0.45
C GLY A 83 -11.47 -8.20 -0.80
N PRO A 84 -11.75 -9.26 -1.57
CA PRO A 84 -12.50 -9.16 -2.79
C PRO A 84 -13.95 -8.69 -2.54
N LEU A 85 -14.45 -7.83 -3.42
CA LEU A 85 -15.87 -7.42 -3.49
C LEU A 85 -16.38 -6.54 -2.34
N VAL A 86 -15.50 -5.92 -1.56
CA VAL A 86 -15.89 -5.12 -0.38
C VAL A 86 -15.56 -3.64 -0.56
N ARG A 87 -16.47 -2.77 -0.11
CA ARG A 87 -16.36 -1.31 -0.27
C ARG A 87 -16.29 -0.53 1.05
N LYS A 88 -17.05 -0.93 2.07
CA LYS A 88 -16.96 -0.43 3.46
C LYS A 88 -16.18 -1.45 4.30
N GLY A 89 -15.46 -1.03 5.34
CA GLY A 89 -14.56 -1.90 6.13
C GLY A 89 -13.20 -2.22 5.48
N HIS A 90 -13.10 -2.11 4.16
CA HIS A 90 -11.84 -2.26 3.42
C HIS A 90 -10.83 -1.14 3.78
N TRP A 91 -9.55 -1.46 4.01
CA TRP A 91 -8.50 -0.49 4.37
C TRP A 91 -8.46 0.74 3.46
N ALA A 92 -8.59 0.52 2.14
CA ALA A 92 -8.66 1.57 1.13
C ALA A 92 -9.80 2.57 1.34
N TRP A 93 -10.91 2.19 1.97
CA TRP A 93 -12.00 3.11 2.28
C TRP A 93 -11.58 4.10 3.36
N VAL A 94 -10.95 3.64 4.44
CA VAL A 94 -10.42 4.50 5.51
C VAL A 94 -9.30 5.38 4.95
N PHE A 95 -8.35 4.79 4.21
CA PHE A 95 -7.29 5.56 3.55
C PHE A 95 -7.83 6.63 2.61
N ARG A 96 -8.93 6.36 1.91
CA ARG A 96 -9.61 7.36 1.08
C ARG A 96 -10.13 8.53 1.92
N GLN A 97 -10.74 8.26 3.07
CA GLN A 97 -11.28 9.31 3.94
C GLN A 97 -10.17 10.21 4.46
N ASP A 98 -9.05 9.63 4.89
CA ASP A 98 -7.90 10.39 5.37
C ASP A 98 -7.33 11.27 4.26
N LEU A 99 -7.14 10.72 3.05
CA LEU A 99 -6.66 11.49 1.90
C LEU A 99 -7.59 12.62 1.45
N VAL A 100 -8.90 12.57 1.72
CA VAL A 100 -9.84 13.62 1.28
C VAL A 100 -9.54 14.93 1.99
N LYS A 101 -9.20 14.89 3.28
CA LYS A 101 -8.88 16.06 4.11
C LYS A 101 -7.38 16.35 4.22
N ALA A 102 -6.53 15.39 3.83
CA ALA A 102 -5.10 15.47 4.07
C ALA A 102 -4.38 16.67 3.44
N ARG A 103 -3.35 17.14 4.16
CA ARG A 103 -2.37 18.11 3.66
C ARG A 103 -0.98 17.51 3.51
N ARG A 104 -0.68 16.39 4.17
CA ARG A 104 0.61 15.71 4.07
C ARG A 104 0.43 14.23 3.81
N LEU A 105 1.18 13.71 2.83
CA LEU A 105 1.31 12.26 2.58
C LEU A 105 2.79 11.93 2.37
N ASP A 106 3.33 11.07 3.22
CA ASP A 106 4.62 10.41 3.03
C ASP A 106 4.36 8.92 2.77
N THR A 107 4.93 8.33 1.72
CA THR A 107 4.70 6.91 1.42
C THR A 107 5.95 6.21 0.92
N VAL A 108 6.12 4.96 1.37
CA VAL A 108 7.07 3.99 0.83
C VAL A 108 6.27 2.84 0.26
N SER A 109 6.49 2.49 -1.01
CA SER A 109 5.73 1.43 -1.67
C SER A 109 6.56 0.69 -2.71
N ALA A 110 6.66 -0.62 -2.57
CA ALA A 110 7.32 -1.50 -3.53
C ALA A 110 6.67 -1.43 -4.92
N TYR A 111 5.33 -1.46 -4.97
CA TYR A 111 4.57 -1.36 -6.22
C TYR A 111 3.62 -0.17 -6.21
N PHE A 112 3.58 0.56 -7.34
CA PHE A 112 2.72 1.73 -7.48
C PHE A 112 1.91 1.67 -8.79
N SER A 113 0.66 1.24 -8.69
CA SER A 113 -0.31 1.33 -9.78
C SER A 113 -1.74 1.62 -9.32
N PRO A 114 -1.97 2.60 -8.43
CA PRO A 114 -3.24 2.69 -7.72
C PRO A 114 -4.39 3.12 -8.65
N PRO A 115 -5.65 2.85 -8.24
CA PRO A 115 -6.83 3.28 -9.00
C PRO A 115 -6.81 4.79 -9.29
N ARG A 116 -7.43 5.19 -10.42
CA ARG A 116 -7.46 6.61 -10.87
C ARG A 116 -8.00 7.56 -9.79
N SER A 117 -8.91 7.10 -8.93
CA SER A 117 -9.48 7.86 -7.82
C SER A 117 -8.43 8.22 -6.75
N PHE A 118 -7.58 7.28 -6.34
CA PHE A 118 -6.50 7.53 -5.38
C PHE A 118 -5.43 8.43 -5.97
N ARG A 119 -5.07 8.25 -7.24
CA ARG A 119 -4.16 9.16 -7.96
C ARG A 119 -4.71 10.58 -8.10
N ARG A 120 -6.04 10.75 -8.09
CA ARG A 120 -6.66 12.09 -8.05
C ARG A 120 -6.50 12.71 -6.66
N LEU A 121 -6.77 11.93 -5.60
CA LEU A 121 -6.61 12.38 -4.22
C LEU A 121 -5.16 12.74 -3.89
N MET A 122 -4.19 11.89 -4.20
CA MET A 122 -2.76 12.18 -3.97
C MET A 122 -2.32 13.48 -4.65
N ARG A 123 -2.81 13.76 -5.87
CA ARG A 123 -2.55 15.04 -6.55
C ARG A 123 -3.30 16.23 -5.93
N GLN A 124 -4.42 16.00 -5.25
CA GLN A 124 -5.09 17.05 -4.49
C GLN A 124 -4.31 17.36 -3.20
N VAL A 125 -3.84 16.34 -2.47
CA VAL A 125 -2.94 16.52 -1.31
C VAL A 125 -1.69 17.30 -1.74
N ALA A 126 -1.04 16.89 -2.84
CA ALA A 126 0.16 17.58 -3.35
C ALA A 126 -0.06 19.05 -3.71
N ARG A 127 -1.28 19.43 -4.10
CA ARG A 127 -1.62 20.83 -4.40
C ARG A 127 -1.96 21.66 -3.16
N ARG A 128 -2.39 21.01 -2.08
CA ARG A 128 -2.80 21.66 -0.83
C ARG A 128 -1.67 21.71 0.21
N GLY A 129 -0.69 20.83 0.06
CA GLY A 129 0.44 20.70 0.98
C GLY A 129 1.55 19.85 0.39
N ASN A 130 1.98 18.80 1.08
CA ASN A 130 3.18 18.04 0.75
C ASN A 130 2.85 16.57 0.43
N VAL A 131 3.42 16.05 -0.66
CA VAL A 131 3.42 14.62 -0.97
C VAL A 131 4.84 14.18 -1.25
N ARG A 132 5.32 13.20 -0.49
CA ARG A 132 6.62 12.55 -0.68
C ARG A 132 6.43 11.04 -0.88
N MET A 133 7.13 10.51 -1.87
CA MET A 133 6.97 9.13 -2.31
C MET A 133 8.34 8.47 -2.53
N ILE A 134 8.68 7.47 -1.73
CA ILE A 134 9.83 6.58 -1.93
C ILE A 134 9.35 5.33 -2.64
N MET A 135 9.72 5.18 -3.90
CA MET A 135 9.26 4.10 -4.77
C MET A 135 10.43 3.16 -5.10
N ALA A 136 10.13 1.95 -5.56
CA ALA A 136 11.17 0.99 -5.94
C ALA A 136 12.00 1.52 -7.13
N GLY A 137 13.31 1.70 -6.91
CA GLY A 137 14.32 1.80 -7.97
C GLY A 137 14.95 0.44 -8.31
N LYS A 138 14.90 -0.50 -7.36
CA LYS A 138 15.13 -1.94 -7.54
C LYS A 138 13.92 -2.74 -7.03
N SER A 139 13.51 -3.74 -7.79
CA SER A 139 12.30 -4.54 -7.56
C SER A 139 12.59 -6.00 -7.87
N ASP A 140 11.82 -6.91 -7.30
CA ASP A 140 11.76 -8.31 -7.76
C ASP A 140 11.04 -8.44 -9.12
N ILE A 141 10.23 -7.45 -9.47
CA ILE A 141 9.51 -7.34 -10.75
C ILE A 141 9.83 -6.00 -11.41
N ASP A 142 10.71 -5.99 -12.41
CA ASP A 142 11.11 -4.76 -13.14
C ASP A 142 9.94 -4.06 -13.85
N ALA A 143 8.95 -4.85 -14.31
CA ALA A 143 7.74 -4.31 -14.90
C ALA A 143 6.97 -3.40 -13.92
N ALA A 144 7.09 -3.62 -12.60
CA ALA A 144 6.46 -2.78 -11.58
C ALA A 144 7.02 -1.35 -11.57
N ILE A 145 8.34 -1.19 -11.75
CA ILE A 145 9.01 0.11 -11.86
C ILE A 145 8.51 0.84 -13.11
N SER A 146 8.43 0.13 -14.25
CA SER A 146 7.90 0.69 -15.49
C SER A 146 6.45 1.17 -15.35
N MET A 147 5.60 0.39 -14.66
CA MET A 147 4.23 0.78 -14.38
C MET A 147 4.13 2.00 -13.46
N ALA A 148 4.98 2.07 -12.43
CA ALA A 148 5.03 3.21 -11.51
C ALA A 148 5.41 4.50 -12.26
N ARG A 149 6.51 4.44 -13.04
CA ARG A 149 7.00 5.57 -13.85
C ARG A 149 5.95 6.12 -14.81
N LEU A 150 5.12 5.27 -15.43
CA LEU A 150 4.00 5.72 -16.27
C LEU A 150 3.06 6.73 -15.58
N LEU A 151 2.96 6.64 -14.24
CA LEU A 151 2.02 7.39 -13.43
C LEU A 151 2.63 8.66 -12.82
N TYR A 152 3.95 8.79 -12.80
CA TYR A 152 4.67 9.89 -12.15
C TYR A 152 4.40 11.26 -12.77
N LYS A 153 4.28 11.36 -14.11
CA LYS A 153 4.12 12.66 -14.81
C LYS A 153 3.09 13.58 -14.15
N LYS A 154 1.90 13.05 -13.83
CA LYS A 154 0.81 13.85 -13.25
C LYS A 154 0.99 14.14 -11.76
N LEU A 155 1.74 13.32 -11.04
CA LEU A 155 2.07 13.52 -9.62
C LEU A 155 3.15 14.61 -9.49
N LEU A 156 4.24 14.47 -10.25
CA LEU A 156 5.28 15.49 -10.37
C LEU A 156 4.70 16.84 -10.81
N GLY A 157 3.82 16.84 -11.82
CA GLY A 157 3.10 18.03 -12.27
C GLY A 157 2.20 18.67 -11.21
N ALA A 158 1.78 17.92 -10.18
CA ALA A 158 0.96 18.42 -9.08
C ALA A 158 1.79 18.85 -7.85
N GLY A 159 3.11 18.68 -7.87
CA GLY A 159 4.01 19.07 -6.77
C GLY A 159 4.49 17.91 -5.89
N ALA A 160 4.13 16.66 -6.19
CA ALA A 160 4.64 15.52 -5.43
C ALA A 160 6.15 15.35 -5.66
N LYS A 161 6.89 15.10 -4.57
CA LYS A 161 8.30 14.72 -4.57
C LYS A 161 8.40 13.19 -4.63
N ILE A 162 9.08 12.68 -5.64
CA ILE A 162 9.21 11.23 -5.87
C ILE A 162 10.70 10.89 -5.88
N PHE A 163 11.06 9.81 -5.19
CA PHE A 163 12.41 9.28 -5.12
C PHE A 163 12.38 7.79 -5.44
N GLU A 164 13.43 7.29 -6.08
CA GLU A 164 13.58 5.88 -6.41
C GLU A 164 14.69 5.27 -5.56
N PHE A 165 14.31 4.32 -4.71
CA PHE A 165 15.21 3.62 -3.79
C PHE A 165 16.03 2.57 -4.55
N GLY A 166 17.34 2.84 -4.69
CA GLY A 166 18.30 2.02 -5.44
C GLY A 166 19.23 1.08 -4.65
N PRO A 167 19.41 1.18 -3.32
CA PRO A 167 20.36 0.30 -2.60
C PRO A 167 20.07 -1.19 -2.79
N CYS A 168 18.85 -1.64 -2.50
CA CYS A 168 18.43 -3.03 -2.64
C CYS A 168 16.93 -3.13 -2.99
N LYS A 169 16.36 -4.35 -3.05
CA LYS A 169 14.95 -4.55 -3.42
C LYS A 169 14.05 -3.90 -2.38
N LEU A 170 13.21 -2.95 -2.80
CA LEU A 170 12.25 -2.31 -1.90
C LEU A 170 11.01 -3.20 -1.74
N HIS A 171 10.68 -3.55 -0.50
CA HIS A 171 9.47 -4.32 -0.18
C HIS A 171 8.61 -3.69 0.93
N MET A 172 8.89 -2.46 1.34
CA MET A 172 8.10 -1.77 2.35
C MET A 172 6.74 -1.28 1.83
N LYS A 173 5.72 -1.28 2.70
CA LYS A 173 4.40 -0.66 2.49
C LYS A 173 4.05 0.23 3.68
N LEU A 174 4.36 1.50 3.53
CA LEU A 174 4.16 2.53 4.54
C LEU A 174 3.37 3.69 3.94
N LEU A 175 2.35 4.14 4.66
CA LEU A 175 1.61 5.37 4.37
C LEU A 175 1.56 6.20 5.63
N VAL A 176 1.91 7.49 5.56
CA VAL A 176 1.75 8.44 6.66
C VAL A 176 0.95 9.62 6.14
N VAL A 177 -0.29 9.76 6.59
CA VAL A 177 -1.27 10.77 6.16
C VAL A 177 -1.54 11.69 7.34
N ASP A 178 -1.06 12.93 7.28
CA ASP A 178 -1.08 13.86 8.42
C ASP A 178 -0.54 13.17 9.70
N ASP A 179 -1.37 12.90 10.71
CA ASP A 179 -0.96 12.22 11.95
C ASP A 179 -1.35 10.73 12.00
N ALA A 180 -1.94 10.21 10.92
CA ALA A 180 -2.30 8.80 10.77
C ALA A 180 -1.21 8.03 10.01
N SER A 181 -0.81 6.88 10.52
CA SER A 181 0.14 5.97 9.89
C SER A 181 -0.52 4.64 9.53
N TYR A 182 -0.17 4.07 8.39
CA TYR A 182 -0.59 2.75 7.95
C TYR A 182 0.64 1.89 7.67
N ILE A 183 0.73 0.75 8.35
CA ILE A 183 1.81 -0.22 8.22
C ILE A 183 1.18 -1.58 7.96
N GLY A 184 1.67 -2.34 6.98
CA GLY A 184 1.14 -3.67 6.71
C GLY A 184 1.54 -4.24 5.35
N SER A 185 0.66 -5.04 4.75
CA SER A 185 0.95 -5.81 3.55
C SER A 185 0.53 -5.12 2.24
N ALA A 186 -0.39 -4.15 2.30
CA ALA A 186 -1.04 -3.61 1.11
C ALA A 186 -0.13 -2.67 0.30
N ASN A 187 0.18 -3.06 -0.93
CA ASN A 187 0.82 -2.17 -1.90
C ASN A 187 -0.15 -1.12 -2.46
N LEU A 188 0.38 -0.04 -3.03
CA LEU A 188 -0.43 0.92 -3.78
C LEU A 188 -0.74 0.44 -5.22
N ASP A 189 -1.24 -0.79 -5.39
CA ASP A 189 -1.55 -1.39 -6.69
C ASP A 189 -2.99 -1.93 -6.83
N LYS A 190 -3.45 -2.19 -8.05
CA LYS A 190 -4.84 -2.61 -8.28
C LYS A 190 -5.25 -3.90 -7.57
N ARG A 191 -4.31 -4.82 -7.34
CA ARG A 191 -4.57 -6.11 -6.71
C ARG A 191 -4.80 -5.91 -5.20
N SER A 192 -3.92 -5.20 -4.49
CA SER A 192 -4.08 -4.85 -3.07
C SER A 192 -5.32 -3.99 -2.79
N PHE A 193 -5.76 -3.18 -3.76
CA PHE A 193 -6.98 -2.37 -3.64
C PHE A 193 -8.29 -3.14 -3.87
N ARG A 194 -8.28 -4.39 -4.36
CA ARG A 194 -9.50 -5.04 -4.88
C ARG A 194 -9.64 -6.54 -4.74
N ILE A 195 -8.54 -7.30 -4.68
CA ILE A 195 -8.58 -8.76 -4.78
C ILE A 195 -7.79 -9.40 -3.64
N ASN A 196 -6.62 -8.86 -3.28
CA ASN A 196 -5.81 -9.45 -2.23
C ASN A 196 -6.49 -9.33 -0.87
N VAL A 197 -6.26 -10.35 -0.06
CA VAL A 197 -6.52 -10.31 1.37
C VAL A 197 -5.33 -9.60 2.00
N GLU A 198 -5.54 -8.36 2.45
CA GLU A 198 -4.48 -7.49 2.97
C GLU A 198 -4.73 -7.15 4.44
N LEU A 199 -3.67 -6.85 5.18
CA LEU A 199 -3.73 -6.34 6.54
C LEU A 199 -2.97 -5.02 6.62
N MET A 200 -3.60 -4.00 7.20
CA MET A 200 -2.99 -2.70 7.45
C MET A 200 -3.35 -2.24 8.85
N VAL A 201 -2.36 -2.01 9.70
CA VAL A 201 -2.56 -1.38 11.00
C VAL A 201 -2.54 0.12 10.79
N ARG A 202 -3.66 0.78 11.11
CA ARG A 202 -3.77 2.23 11.13
C ARG A 202 -3.56 2.73 12.55
N VAL A 203 -2.67 3.69 12.74
CA VAL A 203 -2.41 4.34 14.04
C VAL A 203 -2.54 5.85 13.87
N GLU A 204 -3.47 6.49 14.60
CA GLU A 204 -3.57 7.94 14.72
C GLU A 204 -2.71 8.41 15.90
N ASP A 205 -1.47 8.78 15.62
CA ASP A 205 -0.54 9.31 16.63
C ASP A 205 0.52 10.18 15.96
N ALA A 206 0.55 11.46 16.33
CA ALA A 206 1.47 12.44 15.73
C ALA A 206 2.94 12.11 16.00
N GLY A 207 3.25 11.52 17.17
CA GLY A 207 4.62 11.13 17.53
C GLY A 207 5.15 9.98 16.68
N LEU A 208 4.34 8.94 16.47
CA LEU A 208 4.65 7.83 15.59
C LEU A 208 4.74 8.28 14.14
N ALA A 209 3.81 9.13 13.70
CA ALA A 209 3.84 9.70 12.35
C ALA A 209 5.13 10.50 12.11
N ALA A 210 5.63 11.23 13.10
CA ALA A 210 6.92 11.92 13.03
C ALA A 210 8.09 10.93 12.94
N LYS A 211 8.16 9.91 13.81
CA LYS A 211 9.20 8.87 13.77
C LYS A 211 9.25 8.11 12.44
N LEU A 212 8.08 7.76 11.90
CA LEU A 212 8.00 7.11 10.58
C LEU A 212 8.46 8.04 9.45
N ARG A 213 8.31 9.36 9.60
CA ARG A 213 8.86 10.33 8.65
C ARG A 213 10.37 10.45 8.74
N GLU A 214 10.97 10.31 9.92
CA GLU A 214 12.44 10.22 10.06
C GLU A 214 12.99 9.00 9.32
N LEU A 215 12.29 7.85 9.39
CA LEU A 215 12.62 6.68 8.54
C LEU A 215 12.55 7.04 7.05
N VAL A 216 11.48 7.73 6.63
CA VAL A 216 11.35 8.19 5.22
C VAL A 216 12.46 9.17 4.84
N ASP A 217 12.89 10.06 5.74
CA ASP A 217 14.00 10.99 5.52
C ASP A 217 15.32 10.22 5.29
N HIS A 218 15.57 9.19 6.09
CA HIS A 218 16.73 8.32 5.92
C HIS A 218 16.70 7.56 4.58
N MET A 219 15.54 7.05 4.18
CA MET A 219 15.37 6.39 2.88
C MET A 219 15.52 7.36 1.71
N GLU A 220 15.01 8.59 1.85
CA GLU A 220 15.18 9.67 0.86
C GLU A 220 16.65 9.95 0.60
N ALA A 221 17.46 10.06 1.67
CA ALA A 221 18.90 10.30 1.57
C ALA A 221 19.65 9.22 0.77
N SER A 222 19.11 7.99 0.75
CA SER A 222 19.65 6.86 -0.01
C SER A 222 18.96 6.62 -1.35
N SER A 223 18.09 7.54 -1.79
CA SER A 223 17.27 7.40 -2.99
C SER A 223 17.61 8.47 -4.02
N GLU A 224 17.38 8.16 -5.30
CA GLU A 224 17.57 9.14 -6.36
C GLU A 224 16.29 9.94 -6.60
N PRO A 225 16.33 11.29 -6.65
CA PRO A 225 15.15 12.08 -6.96
C PRO A 225 14.68 11.84 -8.41
N MET A 226 13.37 11.69 -8.58
CA MET A 226 12.70 11.64 -9.87
C MET A 226 12.12 13.01 -10.20
N THR A 227 12.96 13.92 -10.68
CA THR A 227 12.55 15.28 -11.04
C THR A 227 11.75 15.31 -12.35
N ARG A 228 11.10 16.45 -12.64
CA ARG A 228 10.39 16.62 -13.92
C ARG A 228 11.35 16.55 -15.11
N GLU A 229 12.56 17.06 -14.94
CA GLU A 229 13.63 17.10 -15.93
C GLU A 229 14.17 15.68 -16.18
N ARG A 230 14.48 14.95 -15.11
CA ARG A 230 14.88 13.53 -15.20
C ARG A 230 13.78 12.72 -15.87
N TYR A 231 12.53 12.88 -15.43
CA TYR A 231 11.39 12.18 -16.03
C TYR A 231 11.24 12.53 -17.53
N ALA A 232 11.38 13.79 -17.92
CA ALA A 232 11.27 14.21 -19.32
C ALA A 232 12.37 13.58 -20.18
N ARG A 233 13.61 13.54 -19.67
CA ARG A 233 14.77 12.93 -20.32
C ARG A 233 14.61 11.42 -20.47
N GLU A 234 14.16 10.74 -19.42
CA GLU A 234 14.03 9.28 -19.43
C GLU A 234 12.78 8.79 -20.14
N ALA A 235 11.66 9.52 -20.06
CA ALA A 235 10.39 9.11 -20.65
C ALA A 235 10.33 9.39 -22.15
N THR A 236 11.29 8.84 -22.90
CA THR A 236 11.29 8.82 -24.38
C THR A 236 10.03 8.14 -24.90
N TRP A 237 9.70 8.36 -26.17
CA TRP A 237 8.49 7.78 -26.76
C TRP A 237 8.50 6.24 -26.67
N PHE A 238 9.64 5.60 -26.96
CA PHE A 238 9.82 4.16 -26.84
C PHE A 238 9.63 3.67 -25.40
N LYS A 239 10.29 4.29 -24.40
CA LYS A 239 10.12 3.89 -23.00
C LYS A 239 8.68 4.05 -22.54
N ARG A 240 8.00 5.12 -22.97
CA ARG A 240 6.56 5.30 -22.67
C ARG A 240 5.69 4.20 -23.27
N LEU A 241 6.03 3.67 -24.44
CA LEU A 241 5.32 2.52 -25.02
C LEU A 241 5.55 1.25 -24.18
N VAL A 242 6.79 0.98 -23.79
CA VAL A 242 7.13 -0.15 -22.89
C VAL A 242 6.36 -0.03 -21.57
N TRP A 243 6.35 1.15 -20.94
CA TRP A 243 5.62 1.37 -19.70
C TRP A 243 4.12 1.18 -19.85
N ARG A 244 3.55 1.62 -20.99
CA ARG A 244 2.14 1.37 -21.31
C ARG A 244 1.87 -0.12 -21.47
N ALA A 245 2.71 -0.84 -22.21
CA ALA A 245 2.58 -2.28 -22.41
C ALA A 245 2.60 -3.03 -21.08
N ALA A 246 3.57 -2.74 -20.20
CA ALA A 246 3.61 -3.30 -18.84
C ALA A 246 2.33 -3.02 -18.04
N TYR A 247 1.82 -1.79 -18.09
CA TYR A 247 0.59 -1.41 -17.40
C TYR A 247 -0.66 -2.11 -17.97
N TRP A 248 -0.72 -2.33 -19.28
CA TRP A 248 -1.80 -3.07 -19.93
C TRP A 248 -1.73 -4.57 -19.64
N ALA A 249 -0.54 -5.15 -19.63
CA ALA A 249 -0.31 -6.54 -19.24
C ALA A 249 -0.79 -6.79 -17.80
N SER A 250 -0.42 -5.92 -16.86
CA SER A 250 -0.93 -5.96 -15.48
C SER A 250 -2.46 -5.81 -15.40
N LEU A 251 -3.08 -5.01 -16.27
CA LEU A 251 -4.54 -4.90 -16.32
C LEU A 251 -5.21 -6.17 -16.85
N ALA A 252 -4.61 -6.82 -17.85
CA ALA A 252 -5.10 -8.06 -18.42
C ALA A 252 -5.00 -9.19 -17.39
N ASP A 253 -3.82 -9.34 -16.79
CA ASP A 253 -3.58 -10.25 -15.67
C ASP A 253 -4.58 -10.02 -14.52
N TYR A 254 -4.77 -8.78 -14.07
CA TYR A 254 -5.78 -8.44 -13.08
C TYR A 254 -7.20 -8.84 -13.51
N ARG A 255 -7.58 -8.64 -14.78
CA ARG A 255 -8.91 -9.04 -15.29
C ARG A 255 -9.07 -10.55 -15.28
N ILE A 256 -8.03 -11.30 -15.64
CA ILE A 256 -8.01 -12.76 -15.59
C ILE A 256 -8.14 -13.25 -14.15
N SER A 257 -7.33 -12.72 -13.22
CA SER A 257 -7.43 -13.07 -11.80
C SER A 257 -8.80 -12.74 -11.23
N LYS A 258 -9.40 -11.61 -11.63
CA LYS A 258 -10.75 -11.24 -11.18
C LYS A 258 -11.82 -12.22 -11.69
N VAL A 259 -11.74 -12.66 -12.95
CA VAL A 259 -12.67 -13.64 -13.53
C VAL A 259 -12.50 -15.01 -12.86
N SER A 260 -11.26 -15.42 -12.56
CA SER A 260 -11.00 -16.65 -11.78
C SER A 260 -11.51 -16.56 -10.34
N ALA A 261 -11.62 -15.35 -9.79
CA ALA A 261 -12.14 -15.09 -8.46
C ALA A 261 -13.67 -14.84 -8.40
N SER A 262 -14.42 -14.91 -9.50
CA SER A 262 -15.88 -14.70 -9.57
C SER A 262 -16.63 -15.94 -10.04
#